data_AF-A0A9E5AGP7-F1
#
_entry.id   AF-A0A9E5AGP7-F1
#
_cell.length_a   1.000
_cell.length_b   1.000
_cell.length_c   1.000
_cell.angle_alpha   90.00
_cell.angle_beta   90.00
_cell.angle_gamma   90.00
#
_symmetry.space_group_name_H-M   'P 1'
#
loop_
_entity.id
_entity.type
_entity.pdbx_description
1 polymer ?
#
loop_
_entity_poly.entity_id
_entity_poly.type
_entity_poly.pdbx_seq_one_letter_code
_entity_poly.pdbx_strand_id
1 'polypeptide(L)'
;MATANAEKTQSPYAATQQFAGLSSPIPPPPSSITTSWATLPLFAGLAEEAIEQFRDAMEQVTFVAGTAVLVQGEAGEDMFVLDAGTMRIIVRNDKNVVVFERTINAPALFGEMALITREPRTASVVAEETVHCLRINKQMVQELFARHPNTAVFLTRLVGERLMESKGIRKVGKYKVKGRLGSGGVATVFEAIHPTLGTPVALKMLSHALVFDAGFADLFQHEARLVAQLNHDHIVRVLDTEQAYGTHFIVMEKLTGDLLESLIDSGQPLDWPNCRRILREISDALAYSHKQGLIHRDIKPANVFLLTDGKAKLLDFGIATNPGGGASGPGGKVMGTPYYMSPEQILGQPLDGRADLYSLGIMAYEMCCRELPFDGDTLQQLFARHINMPTPDPRWIIPELPDDLYEFIVKATAKLPEDRFESCLEAAAFLQTAAEVPVLDRFAMSSLSVTYHASKRELVERVLADAVAKLEGQAGVALFAAHRGAPDVPGS
;
A
#
# COMPACT_ATOMS: atom_id res chain seq x y z
N MET A 1 -30.41 12.15 37.14
CA MET A 1 -31.36 11.14 37.65
C MET A 1 -32.29 10.73 36.52
N ALA A 2 -32.00 9.58 35.89
CA ALA A 2 -32.92 8.73 35.13
C ALA A 2 -32.07 7.54 34.65
N THR A 3 -31.98 6.51 35.48
CA THR A 3 -31.31 5.24 35.20
C THR A 3 -32.19 4.43 34.24
N ALA A 4 -31.80 4.34 32.97
CA ALA A 4 -32.37 3.37 32.04
C ALA A 4 -31.61 2.04 32.21
N ASN A 5 -32.32 1.02 32.70
CA ASN A 5 -31.83 -0.36 32.78
C ASN A 5 -31.44 -0.85 31.39
N ALA A 6 -30.16 -1.11 31.18
CA ALA A 6 -29.71 -1.95 30.09
C ALA A 6 -30.08 -3.40 30.43
N GLU A 7 -31.20 -3.88 29.91
CA GLU A 7 -31.48 -5.31 29.85
C GLU A 7 -30.35 -5.97 29.05
N LYS A 8 -29.54 -6.78 29.73
CA LYS A 8 -28.63 -7.72 29.08
C LYS A 8 -29.49 -8.69 28.27
N THR A 9 -29.59 -8.49 26.96
CA THR A 9 -30.09 -9.50 26.03
C THR A 9 -29.19 -10.73 26.14
N GLN A 10 -29.67 -11.76 26.84
CA GLN A 10 -29.03 -13.07 26.90
C GLN A 10 -28.96 -13.68 25.49
N SER A 11 -27.81 -14.24 25.14
CA SER A 11 -27.60 -14.97 23.89
C SER A 11 -28.64 -16.10 23.74
N PRO A 12 -29.32 -16.25 22.57
CA PRO A 12 -30.21 -17.38 22.32
C PRO A 12 -29.48 -18.74 22.38
N TYR A 13 -28.14 -18.74 22.30
CA TYR A 13 -27.30 -19.94 22.42
C TYR A 13 -26.83 -20.22 23.85
N ALA A 14 -26.98 -19.27 24.79
CA ALA A 14 -26.77 -19.55 26.21
C ALA A 14 -27.90 -20.42 26.78
N ALA A 15 -29.06 -20.47 26.11
CA ALA A 15 -30.25 -21.19 26.53
C ALA A 15 -30.35 -22.64 26.00
N THR A 16 -29.41 -23.11 25.16
CA THR A 16 -29.45 -24.49 24.62
C THR A 16 -29.04 -25.57 25.63
N GLN A 17 -29.10 -25.28 26.94
CA GLN A 17 -28.89 -26.27 28.01
C GLN A 17 -30.17 -26.96 28.49
N GLN A 18 -31.35 -26.66 27.95
CA GLN A 18 -32.59 -27.32 28.40
C GLN A 18 -33.52 -27.70 27.24
N PHE A 19 -33.31 -28.90 26.68
CA PHE A 19 -34.42 -29.70 26.15
C PHE A 19 -34.27 -31.16 26.58
N ALA A 20 -35.29 -31.64 27.27
CA ALA A 20 -35.40 -32.97 27.83
C ALA A 20 -35.78 -33.99 26.75
N GLY A 21 -35.04 -35.11 26.71
CA GLY A 21 -35.42 -36.32 25.99
C GLY A 21 -34.29 -36.88 25.12
N LEU A 22 -33.58 -37.90 25.66
CA LEU A 22 -32.44 -38.66 25.09
C LEU A 22 -31.06 -38.07 25.42
N SER A 23 -30.61 -38.32 26.65
CA SER A 23 -29.28 -37.98 27.16
C SER A 23 -28.23 -39.02 26.75
N SER A 24 -27.57 -38.78 25.63
CA SER A 24 -26.14 -39.09 25.57
C SER A 24 -25.40 -37.88 26.13
N PRO A 25 -24.43 -38.04 27.05
CA PRO A 25 -23.63 -36.90 27.51
C PRO A 25 -22.95 -36.27 26.29
N ILE A 26 -23.08 -34.94 26.16
CA ILE A 26 -22.33 -34.19 25.16
C ILE A 26 -20.85 -34.47 25.45
N PRO A 27 -20.08 -35.04 24.51
CA PRO A 27 -18.66 -35.30 24.72
C PRO A 27 -17.98 -33.98 25.10
N PRO A 28 -17.09 -33.98 26.11
CA PRO A 28 -16.38 -32.77 26.49
C PRO A 28 -15.61 -32.22 25.29
N PRO A 29 -15.49 -30.88 25.15
CA PRO A 29 -14.67 -30.30 24.10
C PRO A 29 -13.25 -30.90 24.18
N PRO A 30 -12.59 -31.15 23.04
CA PRO A 30 -11.23 -31.67 23.04
C PRO A 30 -10.31 -30.80 23.92
N SER A 31 -9.46 -31.44 24.71
CA SER A 31 -8.64 -30.82 25.76
C SER A 31 -7.55 -29.87 25.27
N SER A 32 -7.41 -29.70 23.96
CA SER A 32 -6.60 -28.66 23.34
C SER A 32 -7.16 -28.34 21.96
N ILE A 33 -7.36 -27.05 21.66
CA ILE A 33 -7.67 -26.59 20.31
C ILE A 33 -6.37 -26.70 19.52
N THR A 34 -6.15 -27.83 18.84
CA THR A 34 -4.91 -28.14 18.11
C THR A 34 -4.93 -27.63 16.67
N THR A 35 -6.07 -27.12 16.19
CA THR A 35 -6.22 -26.78 14.78
C THR A 35 -5.61 -25.40 14.50
N SER A 36 -4.55 -25.39 13.69
CA SER A 36 -3.91 -24.17 13.22
C SER A 36 -4.85 -23.39 12.31
N TRP A 37 -5.42 -22.30 12.83
CA TRP A 37 -6.28 -21.38 12.08
C TRP A 37 -5.52 -20.66 10.97
N ALA A 38 -4.19 -20.65 11.00
CA ALA A 38 -3.36 -20.11 9.92
C ALA A 38 -3.61 -20.82 8.58
N THR A 39 -4.21 -22.01 8.58
CA THR A 39 -4.59 -22.75 7.36
C THR A 39 -5.95 -22.35 6.79
N LEU A 40 -6.79 -21.64 7.55
CA LEU A 40 -8.07 -21.14 7.07
C LEU A 40 -7.85 -19.93 6.15
N PRO A 41 -8.40 -19.88 4.92
CA PRO A 41 -8.09 -18.85 3.92
C PRO A 41 -8.16 -17.40 4.44
N LEU A 42 -9.18 -17.09 5.26
CA LEU A 42 -9.41 -15.75 5.79
C LEU A 42 -8.51 -15.36 6.96
N PHE A 43 -7.95 -16.35 7.66
CA PHE A 43 -6.96 -16.16 8.72
C PHE A 43 -5.51 -16.32 8.19
N ALA A 44 -5.33 -16.96 7.04
CA ALA A 44 -4.04 -17.31 6.47
C ALA A 44 -3.23 -16.07 6.08
N GLY A 45 -2.34 -15.58 6.94
CA GLY A 45 -1.55 -14.36 6.74
C GLY A 45 -1.96 -13.20 7.64
N LEU A 46 -2.88 -13.41 8.58
CA LEU A 46 -2.91 -12.60 9.80
C LEU A 46 -1.70 -12.95 10.67
N ALA A 47 -1.21 -11.97 11.43
CA ALA A 47 -0.19 -12.23 12.44
C ALA A 47 -0.73 -13.21 13.48
N GLU A 48 0.14 -14.05 14.05
CA GLU A 48 -0.22 -15.05 15.05
C GLU A 48 -0.93 -14.41 16.25
N GLU A 49 -0.43 -13.27 16.72
CA GLU A 49 -1.05 -12.45 17.77
C GLU A 49 -2.51 -12.06 17.44
N ALA A 50 -2.81 -11.73 16.18
CA ALA A 50 -4.17 -11.38 15.78
C ALA A 50 -5.10 -12.60 15.79
N ILE A 51 -4.58 -13.78 15.43
CA ILE A 51 -5.32 -15.05 15.49
C ILE A 51 -5.64 -15.40 16.95
N GLU A 52 -4.69 -15.22 17.87
CA GLU A 52 -4.88 -15.41 19.31
C GLU A 52 -5.93 -14.44 19.86
N GLN A 53 -5.86 -13.16 19.52
CA GLN A 53 -6.85 -12.15 19.91
C GLN A 53 -8.27 -12.51 19.45
N PHE A 54 -8.41 -13.06 18.23
CA PHE A 54 -9.69 -13.61 17.80
C PHE A 54 -10.11 -14.78 18.69
N ARG A 55 -9.25 -15.79 18.86
CA ARG A 55 -9.54 -16.99 19.66
C ARG A 55 -10.02 -16.65 21.07
N ASP A 56 -9.35 -15.72 21.74
CA ASP A 56 -9.68 -15.26 23.09
C ASP A 56 -11.02 -14.51 23.15
N ALA A 57 -11.42 -13.89 22.04
CA ALA A 57 -12.70 -13.21 21.93
C ALA A 57 -13.85 -14.15 21.57
N MET A 58 -13.62 -15.37 21.07
CA MET A 58 -14.70 -16.28 20.64
C MET A 58 -15.21 -17.16 21.78
N GLU A 59 -16.53 -17.41 21.79
CA GLU A 59 -17.20 -18.30 22.72
C GLU A 59 -17.21 -19.73 22.20
N GLN A 60 -16.92 -20.72 23.05
CA GLN A 60 -17.09 -22.13 22.70
C GLN A 60 -18.58 -22.51 22.72
N VAL A 61 -19.05 -23.12 21.64
CA VAL A 61 -20.42 -23.60 21.49
C VAL A 61 -20.39 -25.01 20.90
N THR A 62 -21.26 -25.89 21.39
CA THR A 62 -21.38 -27.27 20.87
C THR A 62 -22.80 -27.49 20.36
N PHE A 63 -22.91 -28.10 19.19
CA PHE A 63 -24.19 -28.44 18.58
C PHE A 63 -24.28 -29.95 18.41
N VAL A 64 -25.45 -30.51 18.72
CA VAL A 64 -25.71 -31.94 18.52
C VAL A 64 -26.14 -32.22 17.08
N ALA A 65 -25.98 -33.48 16.65
CA ALA A 65 -26.39 -33.93 15.32
C ALA A 65 -27.84 -33.51 14.98
N GLY A 66 -28.04 -33.04 13.75
CA GLY A 66 -29.34 -32.56 13.25
C GLY A 66 -29.67 -31.10 13.58
N THR A 67 -28.88 -30.43 14.42
CA THR A 67 -29.12 -29.01 14.74
C THR A 67 -28.81 -28.12 13.54
N ALA A 68 -29.79 -27.31 13.13
CA ALA A 68 -29.56 -26.23 12.17
C ALA A 68 -28.87 -25.06 12.89
N VAL A 69 -27.56 -24.90 12.67
CA VAL A 69 -26.75 -23.83 13.26
C VAL A 69 -27.06 -22.50 12.59
N LEU A 70 -27.19 -22.52 11.26
CA LEU A 70 -27.66 -21.40 10.44
C LEU A 70 -28.86 -21.83 9.61
N VAL A 71 -29.80 -20.91 9.38
CA VAL A 71 -30.99 -21.14 8.55
C VAL A 71 -31.01 -20.12 7.41
N GLN A 72 -31.13 -20.61 6.17
CA GLN A 72 -31.25 -19.76 5.00
C GLN A 72 -32.45 -18.81 5.11
N GLY A 73 -32.25 -17.54 4.76
CA GLY A 73 -33.28 -16.51 4.78
C GLY A 73 -33.44 -15.80 6.12
N GLU A 74 -32.81 -16.29 7.19
CA GLU A 74 -32.79 -15.59 8.47
C GLU A 74 -31.73 -14.47 8.48
N ALA A 75 -31.98 -13.42 9.25
CA ALA A 75 -30.93 -12.46 9.57
C ALA A 75 -29.88 -13.15 10.46
N GLY A 76 -28.61 -12.83 10.24
CA GLY A 76 -27.53 -13.35 11.08
C GLY A 76 -26.66 -12.23 11.59
N GLU A 77 -26.10 -12.41 12.79
CA GLU A 77 -25.07 -11.55 13.35
C GLU A 77 -23.81 -12.32 13.80
N ASP A 78 -23.82 -13.64 13.59
CA ASP A 78 -22.81 -14.55 14.11
C ASP A 78 -21.92 -15.13 13.01
N MET A 79 -20.64 -15.29 13.35
CA MET A 79 -19.67 -16.07 12.62
C MET A 79 -19.21 -17.26 13.48
N PHE A 80 -18.93 -18.38 12.83
CA PHE A 80 -18.51 -19.60 13.48
C PHE A 80 -17.25 -20.18 12.85
N VAL A 81 -16.34 -20.68 13.69
CA VAL A 81 -15.25 -21.56 13.30
C VAL A 81 -15.58 -22.96 13.78
N LEU A 82 -15.71 -23.91 12.86
CA LEU A 82 -15.84 -25.33 13.13
C LEU A 82 -14.47 -25.90 13.52
N ASP A 83 -14.28 -26.25 14.78
CA ASP A 83 -13.02 -26.79 15.30
C ASP A 83 -12.98 -28.32 15.27
N ALA A 84 -14.13 -28.99 15.41
CA ALA A 84 -14.23 -30.45 15.34
C ALA A 84 -15.60 -30.91 14.82
N GLY A 85 -15.55 -31.98 14.03
CA GLY A 85 -16.70 -32.67 13.45
C GLY A 85 -17.07 -32.18 12.05
N THR A 86 -18.26 -32.59 11.61
CA THR A 86 -18.74 -32.48 10.23
C THR A 86 -20.09 -31.78 10.17
N MET A 87 -20.23 -30.85 9.23
CA MET A 87 -21.48 -30.13 8.96
C MET A 87 -21.85 -30.19 7.49
N ARG A 88 -23.11 -29.90 7.20
CA ARG A 88 -23.68 -29.85 5.86
C ARG A 88 -24.23 -28.47 5.55
N ILE A 89 -23.76 -27.89 4.45
CA ILE A 89 -24.28 -26.65 3.88
C ILE A 89 -25.36 -26.99 2.88
N ILE A 90 -26.55 -26.40 3.02
CA ILE A 90 -27.71 -26.64 2.17
C ILE A 90 -28.23 -25.30 1.66
N VAL A 91 -28.35 -25.16 0.34
CA VAL A 91 -29.05 -24.02 -0.29
C VAL A 91 -30.30 -24.53 -0.97
N ARG A 92 -31.42 -23.88 -0.67
CA ARG A 92 -32.72 -24.13 -1.28
C ARG A 92 -33.12 -22.96 -2.18
N ASN A 93 -33.87 -23.25 -3.24
CA ASN A 93 -34.50 -22.19 -4.06
C ASN A 93 -35.83 -21.73 -3.44
N ASP A 94 -36.50 -20.78 -4.08
CA ASP A 94 -37.80 -20.22 -3.63
C ASP A 94 -38.93 -21.27 -3.53
N LYS A 95 -38.77 -22.42 -4.18
CA LYS A 95 -39.69 -23.57 -4.09
C LYS A 95 -39.30 -24.56 -3.00
N ASN A 96 -38.36 -24.20 -2.12
CA ASN A 96 -37.82 -25.00 -1.03
C ASN A 96 -37.07 -26.28 -1.49
N VAL A 97 -36.67 -26.36 -2.76
CA VAL A 97 -35.91 -27.49 -3.32
C VAL A 97 -34.42 -27.26 -3.11
N VAL A 98 -33.69 -28.28 -2.63
CA VAL A 98 -32.23 -28.23 -2.49
C VAL A 98 -31.59 -28.09 -3.87
N VAL A 99 -30.88 -26.99 -4.08
CA VAL A 99 -30.16 -26.69 -5.33
C VAL A 99 -28.65 -26.77 -5.17
N PHE A 100 -28.16 -26.78 -3.94
CA PHE A 100 -26.75 -26.98 -3.62
C PHE A 100 -26.64 -27.65 -2.24
N GLU A 101 -25.77 -28.64 -2.16
CA GLU A 101 -25.46 -29.35 -0.93
C GLU A 101 -23.97 -29.68 -0.92
N ARG A 102 -23.31 -29.42 0.21
CA ARG A 102 -21.89 -29.73 0.41
C ARG A 102 -21.63 -30.03 1.87
N THR A 103 -20.82 -31.05 2.12
CA THR A 103 -20.26 -31.34 3.44
C THR A 103 -18.99 -30.50 3.69
N ILE A 104 -18.86 -29.97 4.90
CA ILE A 104 -17.66 -29.30 5.40
C ILE A 104 -17.16 -30.03 6.64
N ASN A 105 -15.84 -30.19 6.74
CA ASN A 105 -15.16 -30.82 7.86
C ASN A 105 -14.31 -29.77 8.58
N ALA A 106 -14.06 -29.97 9.87
CA ALA A 106 -13.13 -29.13 10.61
C ALA A 106 -11.69 -29.19 10.04
N PRO A 107 -10.93 -28.07 10.04
CA PRO A 107 -11.38 -26.71 10.35
C PRO A 107 -12.15 -26.07 9.21
N ALA A 108 -13.23 -25.35 9.53
CA ALA A 108 -13.96 -24.55 8.54
C ALA A 108 -14.50 -23.26 9.14
N LEU A 109 -14.55 -22.19 8.34
CA LEU A 109 -15.24 -20.96 8.70
C LEU A 109 -16.59 -20.89 8.01
N PHE A 110 -17.62 -20.43 8.71
CA PHE A 110 -18.92 -20.17 8.11
C PHE A 110 -19.69 -19.05 8.81
N GLY A 111 -20.59 -18.41 8.07
CA GLY A 111 -21.47 -17.36 8.59
C GLY A 111 -20.83 -15.99 8.71
N GLU A 112 -19.60 -15.81 8.27
CA GLU A 112 -18.82 -14.58 8.38
C GLU A 112 -19.44 -13.38 7.63
N MET A 113 -20.29 -13.62 6.63
CA MET A 113 -21.02 -12.56 5.90
C MET A 113 -22.01 -11.79 6.75
N ALA A 114 -22.53 -12.39 7.82
CA ALA A 114 -23.38 -11.70 8.79
C ALA A 114 -22.66 -10.57 9.54
N LEU A 115 -21.33 -10.64 9.66
CA LEU A 115 -20.55 -9.61 10.35
C LEU A 115 -20.56 -8.29 9.56
N ILE A 116 -20.63 -8.41 8.23
CA ILE A 116 -20.39 -7.31 7.30
C ILE A 116 -21.66 -6.84 6.61
N THR A 117 -22.49 -7.79 6.20
CA THR A 117 -23.74 -7.54 5.47
C THR A 117 -24.93 -7.62 6.42
N ARG A 118 -26.00 -6.87 6.11
CA ARG A 118 -27.32 -7.08 6.72
C ARG A 118 -28.17 -8.05 5.90
N GLU A 119 -27.55 -8.76 4.95
CA GLU A 119 -28.26 -9.68 4.08
C GLU A 119 -28.65 -10.94 4.86
N PRO A 120 -29.81 -11.54 4.54
CA PRO A 120 -30.18 -12.83 5.10
C PRO A 120 -29.16 -13.91 4.75
N ARG A 121 -29.05 -14.94 5.59
CA ARG A 121 -28.21 -16.12 5.35
C ARG A 121 -28.54 -16.72 3.98
N THR A 122 -27.51 -16.95 3.17
CA THR A 122 -27.66 -17.52 1.82
C THR A 122 -27.79 -19.04 1.81
N ALA A 123 -27.51 -19.69 2.94
CA ALA A 123 -27.55 -21.14 3.09
C ALA A 123 -27.89 -21.52 4.53
N SER A 124 -28.48 -22.70 4.70
CA SER A 124 -28.58 -23.37 6.00
C SER A 124 -27.31 -24.17 6.26
N VAL A 125 -26.91 -24.29 7.52
CA VAL A 125 -25.78 -25.12 7.96
C VAL A 125 -26.29 -26.03 9.07
N VAL A 126 -26.19 -27.34 8.86
CA VAL A 126 -26.73 -28.36 9.76
C VAL A 126 -25.60 -29.28 10.24
N ALA A 127 -25.54 -29.55 11.54
CA ALA A 127 -24.58 -30.49 12.11
C ALA A 127 -24.93 -31.92 11.69
N GLU A 128 -23.99 -32.67 11.09
CA GLU A 128 -24.22 -34.10 10.76
C GLU A 128 -23.98 -35.00 11.97
N GLU A 129 -23.12 -34.54 12.87
CA GLU A 129 -22.74 -35.19 14.12
C GLU A 129 -22.67 -34.15 15.25
N THR A 130 -22.22 -34.55 16.43
CA THR A 130 -21.89 -33.55 17.46
C THR A 130 -20.65 -32.77 17.02
N VAL A 131 -20.79 -31.45 16.94
CA VAL A 131 -19.76 -30.55 16.42
C VAL A 131 -19.41 -29.49 17.45
N HIS A 132 -18.13 -29.14 17.49
CA HIS A 132 -17.61 -28.10 18.36
C HIS A 132 -17.21 -26.89 17.53
N CYS A 133 -17.73 -25.72 17.93
CA CYS A 133 -17.52 -24.47 17.24
C CYS A 133 -17.01 -23.39 18.21
N LEU A 134 -16.24 -22.46 17.66
CA LEU A 134 -16.04 -21.15 18.25
C LEU A 134 -17.01 -20.17 17.58
N ARG A 135 -17.68 -19.32 18.35
CA ARG A 135 -18.68 -18.34 17.91
C ARG A 135 -18.21 -16.94 18.25
N ILE A 136 -18.40 -16.01 17.33
CA ILE A 136 -18.28 -14.58 17.60
C ILE A 136 -19.43 -13.85 16.95
N ASN A 137 -20.09 -12.97 17.72
CA ASN A 137 -21.15 -12.13 17.20
C ASN A 137 -20.62 -10.76 16.79
N LYS A 138 -21.43 -9.99 16.07
CA LYS A 138 -21.09 -8.67 15.56
C LYS A 138 -20.63 -7.68 16.64
N GLN A 139 -21.26 -7.70 17.82
CA GLN A 139 -20.87 -6.84 18.94
C GLN A 139 -19.48 -7.20 19.45
N MET A 140 -19.21 -8.49 19.68
CA MET A 140 -17.90 -8.98 20.12
C MET A 140 -16.80 -8.66 19.10
N VAL A 141 -17.11 -8.76 17.80
CA VAL A 141 -16.21 -8.35 16.72
C VAL A 141 -15.90 -6.85 16.79
N GLN A 142 -16.91 -6.00 17.01
CA GLN A 142 -16.71 -4.56 17.17
C GLN A 142 -15.84 -4.23 18.40
N GLU A 143 -16.07 -4.92 19.53
CA GLU A 143 -15.26 -4.77 20.75
C GLU A 143 -13.82 -5.28 20.55
N LEU A 144 -13.63 -6.36 19.79
CA LEU A 144 -12.31 -6.87 19.42
C LEU A 144 -11.56 -5.84 18.57
N PHE A 145 -12.19 -5.28 17.55
CA PHE A 145 -11.55 -4.31 16.65
C PHE A 145 -11.26 -2.98 17.34
N ALA A 146 -12.13 -2.54 18.24
CA ALA A 146 -11.87 -1.35 19.06
C ALA A 146 -10.66 -1.52 19.99
N ARG A 147 -10.45 -2.73 20.55
CA ARG A 147 -9.30 -3.03 21.40
C ARG A 147 -8.03 -3.33 20.61
N HIS A 148 -8.17 -3.97 19.45
CA HIS A 148 -7.07 -4.44 18.62
C HIS A 148 -7.30 -4.10 17.14
N PRO A 149 -7.16 -2.83 16.69
CA PRO A 149 -7.52 -2.41 15.32
C PRO A 149 -6.87 -3.21 14.19
N ASN A 150 -5.66 -3.75 14.40
CA ASN A 150 -4.98 -4.59 13.40
C ASN A 150 -5.74 -5.87 13.05
N THR A 151 -6.57 -6.39 13.97
CA THR A 151 -7.40 -7.57 13.71
C THR A 151 -8.48 -7.30 12.66
N ALA A 152 -8.87 -6.04 12.44
CA ALA A 152 -9.85 -5.68 11.42
C ALA A 152 -9.33 -5.88 9.98
N VAL A 153 -8.04 -6.12 9.77
CA VAL A 153 -7.51 -6.62 8.48
C VAL A 153 -8.25 -7.88 8.03
N PHE A 154 -8.75 -8.69 8.97
CA PHE A 154 -9.66 -9.80 8.69
C PHE A 154 -10.85 -9.39 7.82
N LEU A 155 -11.55 -8.30 8.16
CA LEU A 155 -12.67 -7.81 7.35
C LEU A 155 -12.21 -7.32 5.97
N THR A 156 -11.07 -6.66 5.89
CA THR A 156 -10.50 -6.20 4.61
C THR A 156 -10.32 -7.36 3.64
N ARG A 157 -9.80 -8.48 4.13
CA ARG A 157 -9.62 -9.70 3.33
C ARG A 157 -10.94 -10.35 2.99
N LEU A 158 -11.83 -10.46 3.97
CA LEU A 158 -13.15 -11.04 3.79
C LEU A 158 -13.94 -10.33 2.69
N VAL A 159 -14.04 -9.00 2.75
CA VAL A 159 -14.70 -8.21 1.70
C VAL A 159 -13.99 -8.39 0.37
N GLY A 160 -12.65 -8.34 0.36
CA GLY A 160 -11.88 -8.44 -0.88
C GLY A 160 -12.05 -9.78 -1.61
N GLU A 161 -12.07 -10.90 -0.89
CA GLU A 161 -12.31 -12.23 -1.47
C GLU A 161 -13.75 -12.34 -2.00
N ARG A 162 -14.73 -11.88 -1.22
CA ARG A 162 -16.15 -11.97 -1.59
C ARG A 162 -16.54 -11.11 -2.78
N LEU A 163 -15.90 -9.95 -2.95
CA LEU A 163 -16.09 -9.11 -4.14
C LEU A 163 -15.63 -9.81 -5.43
N MET A 164 -14.70 -10.76 -5.33
CA MET A 164 -14.16 -11.52 -6.47
C MET A 164 -14.96 -12.77 -6.80
N GLU A 165 -15.62 -13.38 -5.82
CA GLU A 165 -16.36 -14.62 -6.01
C GLU A 165 -17.47 -14.52 -7.07
N SER A 166 -17.55 -15.54 -7.94
CA SER A 166 -18.54 -15.62 -9.02
C SER A 166 -20.00 -15.67 -8.55
N LYS A 167 -20.22 -16.19 -7.34
CA LYS A 167 -21.53 -16.25 -6.67
C LYS A 167 -21.62 -15.32 -5.45
N GLY A 168 -20.60 -14.48 -5.25
CA GLY A 168 -20.51 -13.56 -4.13
C GLY A 168 -21.12 -12.19 -4.45
N ILE A 169 -20.88 -11.24 -3.54
CA ILE A 169 -21.40 -9.89 -3.63
C ILE A 169 -20.57 -9.15 -4.70
N ARG A 170 -21.14 -8.89 -5.88
CA ARG A 170 -20.41 -8.28 -7.01
C ARG A 170 -20.67 -6.79 -7.18
N LYS A 171 -21.06 -6.10 -6.11
CA LYS A 171 -21.42 -4.69 -6.17
C LYS A 171 -20.85 -3.89 -5.01
N VAL A 172 -20.51 -2.65 -5.26
CA VAL A 172 -20.21 -1.62 -4.25
C VAL A 172 -21.09 -0.43 -4.64
N GLY A 173 -22.11 -0.14 -3.82
CA GLY A 173 -23.16 0.80 -4.21
C GLY A 173 -23.77 0.42 -5.57
N LYS A 174 -23.71 1.34 -6.53
CA LYS A 174 -24.16 1.09 -7.92
C LYS A 174 -23.14 0.30 -8.75
N TYR A 175 -21.86 0.32 -8.42
CA TYR A 175 -20.78 -0.19 -9.26
C TYR A 175 -20.72 -1.71 -9.25
N LYS A 176 -20.61 -2.33 -10.43
CA LYS A 176 -20.49 -3.79 -10.57
C LYS A 176 -19.03 -4.20 -10.67
N VAL A 177 -18.52 -4.90 -9.65
CA VAL A 177 -17.13 -5.36 -9.59
C VAL A 177 -16.87 -6.45 -10.62
N LYS A 178 -15.69 -6.39 -11.26
CA LYS A 178 -15.26 -7.28 -12.35
C LYS A 178 -14.03 -8.10 -12.00
N GLY A 179 -13.09 -7.53 -11.27
CA GLY A 179 -11.84 -8.18 -10.91
C GLY A 179 -11.00 -7.32 -9.98
N ARG A 180 -9.89 -7.87 -9.50
CA ARG A 180 -8.91 -7.17 -8.68
C ARG A 180 -7.84 -6.59 -9.60
N LEU A 181 -7.52 -5.31 -9.42
CA LEU A 181 -6.43 -4.65 -10.15
C LEU A 181 -5.13 -4.70 -9.36
N GLY A 182 -5.20 -4.61 -8.02
CA GLY A 182 -4.02 -4.67 -7.18
C GLY A 182 -4.36 -4.74 -5.69
N SER A 183 -3.35 -5.05 -4.87
CA SER A 183 -3.48 -5.10 -3.42
C SER A 183 -2.20 -4.73 -2.71
N GLY A 184 -2.30 -3.76 -1.80
CA GLY A 184 -1.23 -3.41 -0.87
C GLY A 184 -1.69 -3.56 0.58
N GLY A 185 -0.81 -3.19 1.52
CA GLY A 185 -1.08 -3.30 2.96
C GLY A 185 -2.23 -2.40 3.46
N VAL A 186 -2.42 -1.23 2.82
CA VAL A 186 -3.40 -0.21 3.27
C VAL A 186 -4.68 -0.18 2.47
N ALA A 187 -4.68 -0.71 1.24
CA ALA A 187 -5.83 -0.67 0.34
C ALA A 187 -5.83 -1.82 -0.67
N THR A 188 -7.01 -2.16 -1.16
CA THR A 188 -7.19 -3.05 -2.31
C THR A 188 -7.95 -2.34 -3.42
N VAL A 189 -7.49 -2.48 -4.66
CA VAL A 189 -8.09 -1.83 -5.83
C VAL A 189 -8.78 -2.85 -6.72
N PHE A 190 -10.02 -2.56 -7.09
CA PHE A 190 -10.85 -3.41 -7.96
C PHE A 190 -11.21 -2.69 -9.25
N GLU A 191 -11.35 -3.45 -10.33
CA GLU A 191 -12.03 -2.98 -11.52
C GLU A 191 -13.53 -3.14 -11.33
N ALA A 192 -14.30 -2.11 -11.68
CA ALA A 192 -15.75 -2.17 -11.71
C ALA A 192 -16.31 -1.43 -12.93
N ILE A 193 -17.61 -1.60 -13.17
CA ILE A 193 -18.34 -0.90 -14.22
C ILE A 193 -19.46 -0.09 -13.59
N HIS A 194 -19.57 1.18 -13.97
CA HIS A 194 -20.75 1.99 -13.68
C HIS A 194 -21.94 1.43 -14.48
N PRO A 195 -23.02 0.94 -13.84
CA PRO A 195 -24.05 0.16 -14.52
C PRO A 195 -24.82 0.94 -15.59
N THR A 196 -25.08 2.24 -15.34
CA THR A 196 -25.82 3.10 -16.28
C THR A 196 -24.97 3.58 -17.46
N LEU A 197 -23.72 3.96 -17.21
CA LEU A 197 -22.84 4.54 -18.23
C LEU A 197 -22.07 3.47 -19.01
N GLY A 198 -21.94 2.25 -18.48
CA GLY A 198 -21.11 1.19 -19.07
C GLY A 198 -19.60 1.45 -18.96
N THR A 199 -19.20 2.59 -18.39
CA THR A 199 -17.80 3.00 -18.26
C THR A 199 -17.07 2.20 -17.18
N PRO A 200 -15.84 1.72 -17.43
CA PRO A 200 -15.01 1.11 -16.42
C PRO A 200 -14.47 2.15 -15.42
N VAL A 201 -14.39 1.74 -14.17
CA VAL A 201 -13.85 2.54 -13.05
C VAL A 201 -12.94 1.68 -12.19
N ALA A 202 -12.06 2.31 -11.43
CA ALA A 202 -11.33 1.64 -10.36
C ALA A 202 -11.95 1.98 -8.99
N LEU A 203 -12.06 0.98 -8.12
CA LEU A 203 -12.59 1.11 -6.77
C LEU A 203 -11.46 0.82 -5.78
N LYS A 204 -10.97 1.84 -5.08
CA LYS A 204 -9.99 1.68 -4.00
C LYS A 204 -10.72 1.50 -2.67
N MET A 205 -10.65 0.30 -2.12
CA MET A 205 -11.19 -0.04 -0.80
C MET A 205 -10.16 0.27 0.28
N LEU A 206 -10.57 1.05 1.29
CA LEU A 206 -9.77 1.32 2.48
C LEU A 206 -9.71 0.09 3.39
N SER A 207 -8.56 -0.15 4.02
CA SER A 207 -8.47 -1.20 5.04
C SER A 207 -9.35 -0.88 6.25
N HIS A 208 -10.12 -1.86 6.72
CA HIS A 208 -10.97 -1.71 7.91
C HIS A 208 -10.15 -1.38 9.16
N ALA A 209 -8.89 -1.83 9.25
CA ALA A 209 -8.00 -1.46 10.35
C ALA A 209 -7.85 0.07 10.50
N LEU A 210 -7.96 0.82 9.41
CA LEU A 210 -7.90 2.27 9.40
C LEU A 210 -9.27 2.91 9.67
N VAL A 211 -10.36 2.23 9.32
CA VAL A 211 -11.72 2.69 9.63
C VAL A 211 -11.98 2.66 11.14
N PHE A 212 -11.43 1.67 11.84
CA PHE A 212 -11.57 1.52 13.30
C PHE A 212 -10.55 2.34 14.11
N ASP A 213 -9.65 3.07 13.45
CA ASP A 213 -8.76 4.02 14.12
C ASP A 213 -9.46 5.37 14.32
N ALA A 214 -9.54 5.84 15.57
CA ALA A 214 -10.35 6.96 15.96
C ALA A 214 -9.86 8.27 15.29
N GLY A 215 -10.69 8.84 14.42
CA GLY A 215 -10.43 10.10 13.70
C GLY A 215 -9.98 9.91 12.25
N PHE A 216 -9.45 8.74 11.89
CA PHE A 216 -8.93 8.50 10.55
C PHE A 216 -10.03 8.47 9.48
N ALA A 217 -11.21 7.94 9.81
CA ALA A 217 -12.35 7.90 8.87
C ALA A 217 -12.85 9.31 8.48
N ASP A 218 -12.88 10.26 9.41
CA ASP A 218 -13.32 11.64 9.15
C ASP A 218 -12.28 12.41 8.32
N LEU A 219 -11.00 12.23 8.65
CA LEU A 219 -9.87 12.73 7.86
C LEU A 219 -9.87 12.17 6.44
N PHE A 220 -10.09 10.86 6.30
CA PHE A 220 -10.18 10.20 5.01
C PHE A 220 -11.29 10.79 4.13
N GLN A 221 -12.48 10.99 4.70
CA GLN A 221 -13.60 11.61 3.97
C GLN A 221 -13.30 13.07 3.61
N HIS A 222 -12.65 13.82 4.51
CA HIS A 222 -12.26 15.20 4.24
C HIS A 222 -11.27 15.27 3.06
N GLU A 223 -10.23 14.45 3.10
CA GLU A 223 -9.18 14.45 2.07
C GLU A 223 -9.69 13.87 0.74
N ALA A 224 -10.53 12.83 0.75
CA ALA A 224 -11.21 12.35 -0.46
C ALA A 224 -12.03 13.47 -1.14
N ARG A 225 -12.67 14.35 -0.38
CA ARG A 225 -13.40 15.52 -0.92
C ARG A 225 -12.47 16.58 -1.50
N LEU A 226 -11.27 16.78 -0.93
CA LEU A 226 -10.27 17.69 -1.48
C LEU A 226 -9.70 17.14 -2.78
N VAL A 227 -9.35 15.86 -2.81
CA VAL A 227 -8.85 15.18 -4.01
C VAL A 227 -9.90 15.17 -5.12
N ALA A 228 -11.19 15.00 -4.80
CA ALA A 228 -12.28 15.08 -5.77
C ALA A 228 -12.45 16.46 -6.43
N GLN A 229 -11.89 17.53 -5.84
CA GLN A 229 -11.86 18.87 -6.44
C GLN A 229 -10.67 19.06 -7.38
N LEU A 230 -9.68 18.18 -7.34
CA LEU A 230 -8.54 18.25 -8.24
C LEU A 230 -8.95 17.80 -9.64
N ASN A 231 -8.63 18.63 -10.62
CA ASN A 231 -8.85 18.34 -12.03
C ASN A 231 -7.60 18.74 -12.81
N HIS A 232 -6.74 17.76 -13.04
CA HIS A 232 -5.46 17.94 -13.70
C HIS A 232 -5.11 16.71 -14.53
N ASP A 233 -4.51 16.90 -15.70
CA ASP A 233 -4.17 15.79 -16.61
C ASP A 233 -3.23 14.77 -15.96
N HIS A 234 -2.34 15.24 -15.09
CA HIS A 234 -1.34 14.43 -14.38
C HIS A 234 -1.76 14.03 -12.96
N ILE A 235 -3.04 14.14 -12.61
CA ILE A 235 -3.63 13.63 -11.36
C ILE A 235 -4.74 12.63 -11.70
N VAL A 236 -4.84 11.53 -10.95
CA VAL A 236 -5.97 10.60 -11.08
C VAL A 236 -7.27 11.29 -10.68
N ARG A 237 -8.30 11.17 -11.54
CA ARG A 237 -9.60 11.76 -11.26
C ARG A 237 -10.42 10.87 -10.32
N VAL A 238 -10.78 11.43 -9.17
CA VAL A 238 -11.81 10.86 -8.29
C VAL A 238 -13.19 11.23 -8.84
N LEU A 239 -14.04 10.23 -9.00
CA LEU A 239 -15.37 10.33 -9.60
C LEU A 239 -16.48 10.34 -8.57
N ASP A 240 -16.32 9.57 -7.49
CA ASP A 240 -17.35 9.32 -6.49
C ASP A 240 -16.74 8.68 -5.23
N THR A 241 -17.52 8.57 -4.15
CA THR A 241 -17.17 7.78 -2.95
C THR A 241 -18.35 6.94 -2.51
N GLU A 242 -18.10 5.71 -2.08
CA GLU A 242 -19.14 4.79 -1.62
C GLU A 242 -18.80 4.27 -0.22
N GLN A 243 -19.82 4.09 0.62
CA GLN A 243 -19.69 3.42 1.91
C GLN A 243 -20.43 2.10 1.85
N ALA A 244 -19.70 0.99 1.98
CA ALA A 244 -20.25 -0.34 1.91
C ALA A 244 -19.42 -1.30 2.76
N TYR A 245 -20.04 -2.38 3.24
CA TYR A 245 -19.32 -3.46 3.93
C TYR A 245 -18.50 -3.02 5.16
N GLY A 246 -18.90 -1.95 5.84
CA GLY A 246 -18.16 -1.43 6.98
C GLY A 246 -16.85 -0.73 6.64
N THR A 247 -16.63 -0.36 5.37
CA THR A 247 -15.48 0.43 4.92
C THR A 247 -15.89 1.46 3.86
N HIS A 248 -14.91 2.25 3.42
CA HIS A 248 -15.04 3.27 2.38
C HIS A 248 -14.36 2.84 1.10
N PHE A 249 -14.96 3.24 -0.02
CA PHE A 249 -14.45 3.04 -1.36
C PHE A 249 -14.31 4.39 -2.06
N ILE A 250 -13.16 4.64 -2.65
CA ILE A 250 -12.96 5.76 -3.57
C ILE A 250 -13.14 5.23 -4.98
N VAL A 251 -14.03 5.87 -5.74
CA VAL A 251 -14.26 5.58 -7.15
C VAL A 251 -13.41 6.53 -7.96
N MET A 252 -12.55 5.99 -8.81
CA MET A 252 -11.65 6.76 -9.66
C MET A 252 -11.72 6.30 -11.10
N GLU A 253 -11.22 7.12 -12.01
CA GLU A 253 -11.05 6.71 -13.40
C GLU A 253 -10.19 5.44 -13.51
N LYS A 254 -10.55 4.53 -14.41
CA LYS A 254 -9.72 3.35 -14.68
C LYS A 254 -8.58 3.78 -15.61
N LEU A 255 -7.35 3.70 -15.12
CA LEU A 255 -6.15 3.92 -15.92
C LEU A 255 -5.72 2.64 -16.64
N THR A 256 -5.00 2.79 -17.75
CA THR A 256 -4.43 1.67 -18.53
C THR A 256 -2.96 1.96 -18.79
N GLY A 257 -2.11 1.01 -18.39
CA GLY A 257 -0.65 1.16 -18.34
C GLY A 257 -0.10 0.48 -17.09
N ASP A 258 1.04 0.93 -16.60
CA ASP A 258 1.80 0.28 -15.52
C ASP A 258 2.20 1.28 -14.43
N LEU A 259 2.46 0.79 -13.22
CA LEU A 259 3.06 1.60 -12.16
C LEU A 259 4.54 1.86 -12.48
N LEU A 260 5.04 3.04 -12.12
CA LEU A 260 6.47 3.36 -12.25
C LEU A 260 7.34 2.41 -11.43
N GLU A 261 6.86 1.98 -10.25
CA GLU A 261 7.50 0.95 -9.42
C GLU A 261 7.74 -0.34 -10.22
N SER A 262 6.71 -0.85 -10.91
CA SER A 262 6.83 -2.06 -11.71
C SER A 262 7.85 -1.93 -12.84
N LEU A 263 8.00 -0.74 -13.41
CA LEU A 263 9.01 -0.46 -14.42
C LEU A 263 10.43 -0.45 -13.83
N ILE A 264 10.62 0.19 -12.67
CA ILE A 264 11.92 0.21 -11.97
C ILE A 264 12.33 -1.21 -11.57
N ASP A 265 11.42 -1.98 -10.99
CA ASP A 265 11.62 -3.37 -10.56
C ASP A 265 11.93 -4.32 -11.73
N SER A 266 11.40 -4.04 -12.92
CA SER A 266 11.57 -4.92 -14.10
C SER A 266 13.01 -5.03 -14.61
N GLY A 267 13.93 -4.19 -14.15
CA GLY A 267 15.27 -4.15 -14.71
C GLY A 267 15.35 -3.44 -16.07
N GLN A 268 14.26 -2.91 -16.62
CA GLN A 268 14.29 -2.11 -17.86
C GLN A 268 14.84 -0.70 -17.58
N PRO A 269 15.80 -0.19 -18.38
CA PRO A 269 16.31 1.16 -18.21
C PRO A 269 15.27 2.19 -18.65
N LEU A 270 15.02 3.19 -17.80
CA LEU A 270 14.33 4.42 -18.18
C LEU A 270 15.33 5.33 -18.89
N ASP A 271 15.01 5.75 -20.12
CA ASP A 271 15.84 6.72 -20.80
C ASP A 271 15.70 8.12 -20.16
N TRP A 272 16.72 8.95 -20.33
CA TRP A 272 16.74 10.31 -19.77
C TRP A 272 15.58 11.19 -20.22
N PRO A 273 15.12 11.14 -21.50
CA PRO A 273 13.91 11.84 -21.91
C PRO A 273 12.67 11.44 -21.10
N ASN A 274 12.45 10.14 -20.84
CA ASN A 274 11.32 9.69 -20.02
C ASN A 274 11.49 10.08 -18.56
N CYS A 275 12.70 10.00 -17.99
CA CYS A 275 12.96 10.49 -16.63
C CYS A 275 12.56 11.97 -16.49
N ARG A 276 13.06 12.84 -17.36
CA ARG A 276 12.72 14.27 -17.36
C ARG A 276 11.22 14.50 -17.50
N ARG A 277 10.58 13.80 -18.44
CA ARG A 277 9.15 13.95 -18.70
C ARG A 277 8.32 13.56 -17.49
N ILE A 278 8.57 12.40 -16.89
CA ILE A 278 7.87 11.93 -15.69
C ILE A 278 8.06 12.92 -14.55
N LEU A 279 9.30 13.32 -14.24
CA LEU A 279 9.58 14.26 -13.15
C LEU A 279 8.91 15.61 -13.35
N ARG A 280 8.90 16.13 -14.59
CA ARG A 280 8.20 17.37 -14.95
C ARG A 280 6.69 17.25 -14.77
N GLU A 281 6.09 16.19 -15.30
CA GLU A 281 4.63 15.96 -15.23
C GLU A 281 4.15 15.79 -13.78
N ILE A 282 4.93 15.12 -12.93
CA ILE A 282 4.63 14.99 -11.50
C ILE A 282 4.89 16.29 -10.75
N SER A 283 5.93 17.05 -11.10
CA SER A 283 6.16 18.40 -10.54
C SER A 283 5.00 19.35 -10.86
N ASP A 284 4.47 19.31 -12.08
CA ASP A 284 3.32 20.11 -12.50
C ASP A 284 2.03 19.71 -11.73
N ALA A 285 1.78 18.41 -11.57
CA ALA A 285 0.70 17.89 -10.74
C ALA A 285 0.78 18.37 -9.28
N LEU A 286 1.98 18.30 -8.68
CA LEU A 286 2.24 18.77 -7.32
C LEU A 286 2.07 20.29 -7.19
N ALA A 287 2.56 21.06 -8.16
CA ALA A 287 2.37 22.50 -8.19
C ALA A 287 0.89 22.87 -8.24
N TYR A 288 0.08 22.12 -9.00
CA TYR A 288 -1.36 22.29 -9.04
C TYR A 288 -2.00 21.98 -7.67
N SER A 289 -1.67 20.87 -7.02
CA SER A 289 -2.26 20.52 -5.72
C SER A 289 -1.85 21.46 -4.59
N HIS A 290 -0.60 21.91 -4.58
CA HIS A 290 -0.09 22.86 -3.58
C HIS A 290 -0.83 24.20 -3.65
N LYS A 291 -1.18 24.66 -4.85
CA LYS A 291 -2.03 25.87 -5.04
C LYS A 291 -3.43 25.71 -4.46
N GLN A 292 -3.92 24.47 -4.34
CA GLN A 292 -5.19 24.14 -3.69
C GLN A 292 -5.03 23.88 -2.17
N GLY A 293 -3.84 24.10 -1.62
CA GLY A 293 -3.53 23.88 -0.21
C GLY A 293 -3.33 22.42 0.19
N LEU A 294 -3.13 21.52 -0.78
CA LEU A 294 -2.97 20.08 -0.55
C LEU A 294 -1.54 19.63 -0.84
N ILE A 295 -0.85 19.14 0.20
CA ILE A 295 0.48 18.50 0.14
C ILE A 295 0.27 16.98 0.06
N HIS A 296 0.98 16.30 -0.82
CA HIS A 296 0.75 14.87 -1.09
C HIS A 296 1.33 13.93 -0.02
N ARG A 297 2.53 14.23 0.52
CA ARG A 297 3.20 13.56 1.65
C ARG A 297 3.67 12.12 1.46
N ASP A 298 3.42 11.49 0.30
CA ASP A 298 3.76 10.08 0.01
C ASP A 298 4.16 9.92 -1.47
N ILE A 299 5.05 10.78 -1.96
CA ILE A 299 5.57 10.65 -3.34
C ILE A 299 6.57 9.51 -3.41
N LYS A 300 6.30 8.55 -4.29
CA LYS A 300 7.10 7.36 -4.56
C LYS A 300 6.65 6.69 -5.88
N PRO A 301 7.45 5.79 -6.48
CA PRO A 301 7.09 5.11 -7.73
C PRO A 301 5.74 4.38 -7.68
N ALA A 302 5.38 3.79 -6.54
CA ALA A 302 4.11 3.08 -6.36
C ALA A 302 2.86 3.98 -6.50
N ASN A 303 3.04 5.30 -6.37
CA ASN A 303 1.98 6.29 -6.52
C ASN A 303 2.06 7.04 -7.86
N VAL A 304 2.91 6.61 -8.80
CA VAL A 304 3.00 7.17 -10.15
C VAL A 304 2.58 6.11 -11.17
N PHE A 305 1.54 6.42 -11.94
CA PHE A 305 1.02 5.54 -13.00
C PHE A 305 1.46 6.05 -14.37
N LEU A 306 2.08 5.18 -15.16
CA LEU A 306 2.50 5.46 -16.53
C LEU A 306 1.41 4.96 -17.49
N LEU A 307 0.76 5.88 -18.19
CA LEU A 307 -0.26 5.57 -19.17
C LEU A 307 0.36 5.00 -20.46
N THR A 308 -0.43 4.23 -21.20
CA THR A 308 -0.04 3.71 -22.52
C THR A 308 0.28 4.79 -23.56
N ASP A 309 -0.19 6.02 -23.39
CA ASP A 309 0.16 7.18 -24.22
C ASP A 309 1.47 7.87 -23.78
N GLY A 310 2.13 7.31 -22.76
CA GLY A 310 3.38 7.77 -22.18
C GLY A 310 3.20 8.64 -20.94
N LYS A 311 2.07 9.35 -20.76
CA LYS A 311 1.91 10.34 -19.68
C LYS A 311 1.98 9.72 -18.29
N ALA A 312 2.55 10.44 -17.33
CA ALA A 312 2.50 10.09 -15.92
C ALA A 312 1.26 10.69 -15.25
N LYS A 313 0.61 9.92 -14.38
CA LYS A 313 -0.46 10.38 -13.48
C LYS A 313 -0.10 10.06 -12.05
N LEU A 314 -0.23 11.06 -11.19
CA LEU A 314 -0.10 10.92 -9.74
C LEU A 314 -1.36 10.28 -9.17
N LEU A 315 -1.16 9.22 -8.40
CA LEU A 315 -2.18 8.50 -7.65
C LEU A 315 -2.13 8.91 -6.19
N ASP A 316 -3.20 8.62 -5.44
CA ASP A 316 -3.13 8.43 -3.99
C ASP A 316 -2.51 9.59 -3.20
N PHE A 317 -3.16 10.75 -3.21
CA PHE A 317 -2.87 11.87 -2.31
C PHE A 317 -3.07 11.48 -0.85
N GLY A 318 -2.06 10.91 -0.20
CA GLY A 318 -1.87 10.99 1.25
C GLY A 318 -3.02 10.56 2.19
N ILE A 319 -4.14 10.02 1.67
CA ILE A 319 -5.43 9.83 2.37
C ILE A 319 -5.30 8.90 3.58
N ALA A 320 -4.12 8.29 3.71
CA ALA A 320 -3.78 7.36 4.75
C ALA A 320 -2.47 7.64 5.50
N THR A 321 -1.77 8.74 5.21
CA THR A 321 -0.48 9.08 5.81
C THR A 321 -0.62 10.23 6.80
N ASN A 322 -0.63 9.84 8.07
CA ASN A 322 -0.42 10.62 9.28
C ASN A 322 -0.96 12.08 9.26
N PRO A 323 -2.17 12.32 9.80
CA PRO A 323 -2.77 13.65 9.95
C PRO A 323 -1.84 14.67 10.64
N GLY A 324 -0.95 14.20 11.52
CA GLY A 324 -0.06 15.02 12.33
C GLY A 324 1.31 15.33 11.72
N GLY A 325 1.60 14.90 10.47
CA GLY A 325 2.85 15.26 9.78
C GLY A 325 4.14 14.62 10.33
N GLY A 326 4.05 13.69 11.28
CA GLY A 326 5.21 12.94 11.80
C GLY A 326 5.48 11.61 11.07
N ALA A 327 6.56 10.93 11.41
CA ALA A 327 6.84 9.57 10.93
C ALA A 327 5.89 8.49 11.51
N SER A 328 5.23 8.78 12.64
CA SER A 328 4.46 7.79 13.42
C SER A 328 2.97 8.08 13.42
N GLY A 329 2.16 7.17 12.88
CA GLY A 329 0.69 7.21 12.98
C GLY A 329 0.19 6.93 14.41
N PRO A 330 -1.14 6.94 14.64
CA PRO A 330 -1.73 6.56 15.93
C PRO A 330 -1.19 5.20 16.40
N GLY A 331 -0.71 5.15 17.65
CA GLY A 331 -0.07 3.95 18.22
C GLY A 331 1.41 3.75 17.86
N GLY A 332 2.09 4.74 17.27
CA GLY A 332 3.55 4.70 17.08
C GLY A 332 4.03 3.89 15.88
N LYS A 333 3.13 3.41 15.02
CA LYS A 333 3.47 2.66 13.81
C LYS A 333 3.74 3.62 12.65
N VAL A 334 4.86 3.41 11.95
CA VAL A 334 5.15 4.09 10.68
C VAL A 334 4.19 3.56 9.63
N MET A 335 3.38 4.46 9.05
CA MET A 335 2.43 4.12 8.00
C MET A 335 2.96 4.67 6.68
N GLY A 336 3.27 3.80 5.72
CA GLY A 336 3.88 4.18 4.43
C GLY A 336 5.26 3.56 4.21
N THR A 337 5.91 3.98 3.12
CA THR A 337 7.25 3.52 2.71
C THR A 337 8.26 4.60 3.15
N PRO A 338 9.00 4.42 4.27
CA PRO A 338 9.77 5.48 4.92
C PRO A 338 10.92 6.04 4.06
N TYR A 339 11.32 5.30 3.03
CA TYR A 339 12.45 5.60 2.14
C TYR A 339 12.35 6.90 1.35
N TYR A 340 11.17 7.51 1.28
CA TYR A 340 10.96 8.77 0.53
C TYR A 340 10.62 9.95 1.46
N MET A 341 10.55 9.73 2.77
CA MET A 341 10.14 10.78 3.72
C MET A 341 11.16 11.90 3.81
N SER A 342 10.68 13.13 3.77
CA SER A 342 11.51 14.32 3.99
C SER A 342 11.98 14.43 5.45
N PRO A 343 13.14 15.10 5.70
CA PRO A 343 13.63 15.33 7.06
C PRO A 343 12.59 15.98 7.97
N GLU A 344 11.88 16.98 7.48
CA GLU A 344 10.83 17.70 8.21
C GLU A 344 9.62 16.81 8.54
N GLN A 345 9.24 15.88 7.65
CA GLN A 345 8.20 14.87 7.95
C GLN A 345 8.65 13.92 9.06
N ILE A 346 9.90 13.46 9.00
CA ILE A 346 10.44 12.55 10.00
C ILE A 346 10.49 13.23 11.37
N LEU A 347 10.90 14.50 11.39
CA LEU A 347 11.00 15.32 12.60
C LEU A 347 9.65 15.85 13.11
N GLY A 348 8.55 15.65 12.36
CA GLY A 348 7.22 16.17 12.73
C GLY A 348 7.15 17.69 12.71
N GLN A 349 7.93 18.33 11.84
CA GLN A 349 7.94 19.77 11.64
C GLN A 349 6.78 20.22 10.73
N PRO A 350 6.40 21.51 10.75
CA PRO A 350 5.42 22.04 9.80
C PRO A 350 5.85 21.76 8.36
N LEU A 351 4.90 21.25 7.55
CA LEU A 351 5.14 20.87 6.17
C LEU A 351 4.61 21.94 5.20
N ASP A 352 5.36 22.20 4.15
CA ASP A 352 4.87 22.86 2.94
C ASP A 352 5.14 21.96 1.70
N GLY A 353 4.88 22.48 0.50
CA GLY A 353 5.07 21.73 -0.74
C GLY A 353 6.50 21.23 -0.99
N ARG A 354 7.51 21.76 -0.29
CA ARG A 354 8.91 21.33 -0.43
C ARG A 354 9.17 19.96 0.18
N ALA A 355 8.29 19.46 1.05
CA ALA A 355 8.34 18.07 1.50
C ALA A 355 8.14 17.10 0.31
N ASP A 356 7.17 17.39 -0.56
CA ASP A 356 6.93 16.58 -1.77
C ASP A 356 8.09 16.68 -2.76
N LEU A 357 8.77 17.84 -2.83
CA LEU A 357 9.98 18.00 -3.66
C LEU A 357 11.12 17.08 -3.21
N TYR A 358 11.33 16.94 -1.90
CA TYR A 358 12.35 16.02 -1.40
C TYR A 358 12.04 14.59 -1.80
N SER A 359 10.80 14.14 -1.56
CA SER A 359 10.35 12.81 -1.95
C SER A 359 10.47 12.59 -3.47
N LEU A 360 10.15 13.60 -4.28
CA LEU A 360 10.34 13.57 -5.73
C LEU A 360 11.82 13.48 -6.13
N GLY A 361 12.72 14.14 -5.38
CA GLY A 361 14.17 14.04 -5.57
C GLY A 361 14.71 12.64 -5.24
N ILE A 362 14.21 12.01 -4.18
CA ILE A 362 14.54 10.61 -3.85
C ILE A 362 14.04 9.66 -4.95
N MET A 363 12.81 9.87 -5.45
CA MET A 363 12.27 9.12 -6.58
C MET A 363 13.11 9.33 -7.85
N ALA A 364 13.56 10.55 -8.13
CA ALA A 364 14.44 10.85 -9.26
C ALA A 364 15.79 10.11 -9.15
N TYR A 365 16.36 10.06 -7.94
CA TYR A 365 17.58 9.30 -7.67
C TYR A 365 17.37 7.83 -8.01
N GLU A 366 16.30 7.21 -7.50
CA GLU A 366 15.99 5.80 -7.74
C GLU A 366 15.68 5.52 -9.22
N MET A 367 14.95 6.39 -9.90
CA MET A 367 14.69 6.25 -11.34
C MET A 367 15.99 6.22 -12.16
N CYS A 368 16.99 7.02 -11.77
CA CYS A 368 18.26 7.12 -12.50
C CYS A 368 19.25 6.02 -12.09
N CYS A 369 19.39 5.78 -10.78
CA CYS A 369 20.39 4.89 -10.19
C CYS A 369 19.89 3.45 -10.00
N ARG A 370 18.58 3.23 -10.02
CA ARG A 370 17.89 1.97 -9.70
C ARG A 370 18.08 1.46 -8.28
N GLU A 371 18.58 2.33 -7.42
CA GLU A 371 18.85 2.06 -6.02
C GLU A 371 18.42 3.29 -5.24
N LEU A 372 17.91 3.09 -4.02
CA LEU A 372 17.59 4.18 -3.13
C LEU A 372 18.89 4.81 -2.56
N PRO A 373 18.94 6.12 -2.35
CA PRO A 373 20.13 6.79 -1.81
C PRO A 373 20.40 6.42 -0.35
N PHE A 374 19.38 5.99 0.38
CA PHE A 374 19.46 5.62 1.79
C PHE A 374 18.73 4.31 2.04
N ASP A 375 19.40 3.42 2.76
CA ASP A 375 18.82 2.21 3.36
C ASP A 375 19.10 2.18 4.87
N GLY A 376 18.68 1.16 5.61
CA GLY A 376 19.08 0.98 7.00
C GLY A 376 18.53 -0.30 7.61
N ASP A 377 19.32 -0.95 8.48
CA ASP A 377 18.90 -2.18 9.17
C ASP A 377 17.71 -1.94 10.11
N THR A 378 17.50 -0.68 10.52
CA THR A 378 16.36 -0.24 11.32
C THR A 378 15.76 1.05 10.78
N LEU A 379 14.47 1.27 11.06
CA LEU A 379 13.77 2.52 10.73
C LEU A 379 14.47 3.76 11.31
N GLN A 380 15.03 3.65 12.51
CA GLN A 380 15.76 4.74 13.16
C GLN A 380 17.04 5.09 12.40
N GLN A 381 17.76 4.09 11.86
CA GLN A 381 18.93 4.32 11.04
C GLN A 381 18.56 4.98 9.71
N LEU A 382 17.51 4.49 9.05
CA LEU A 382 17.00 5.08 7.81
C LEU A 382 16.60 6.55 8.01
N PHE A 383 15.84 6.84 9.07
CA PHE A 383 15.48 8.21 9.45
C PHE A 383 16.69 9.08 9.74
N ALA A 384 17.67 8.58 10.50
CA ALA A 384 18.90 9.30 10.78
C ALA A 384 19.68 9.65 9.51
N ARG A 385 19.67 8.78 8.48
CA ARG A 385 20.30 9.05 7.18
C ARG A 385 19.55 10.13 6.40
N HIS A 386 18.22 10.06 6.32
CA HIS A 386 17.44 11.12 5.67
C HIS A 386 17.68 12.49 6.33
N ILE A 387 17.77 12.55 7.66
CA ILE A 387 17.98 13.80 8.41
C ILE A 387 19.42 14.32 8.29
N ASN A 388 20.42 13.47 8.49
CA ASN A 388 21.80 13.92 8.76
C ASN A 388 22.79 13.64 7.64
N MET A 389 22.54 12.66 6.76
CA MET A 389 23.50 12.29 5.72
C MET A 389 23.19 13.06 4.43
N PRO A 390 24.21 13.63 3.77
CA PRO A 390 24.01 14.14 2.42
C PRO A 390 23.57 13.01 1.50
N THR A 391 22.74 13.33 0.51
CA THR A 391 22.39 12.37 -0.55
C THR A 391 23.68 11.95 -1.26
N PRO A 392 23.95 10.64 -1.42
CA PRO A 392 25.12 10.19 -2.19
C PRO A 392 25.13 10.81 -3.59
N ASP A 393 26.31 10.99 -4.15
CA ASP A 393 26.41 11.50 -5.51
C ASP A 393 25.92 10.42 -6.50
N PRO A 394 24.84 10.64 -7.26
CA PRO A 394 24.31 9.63 -8.19
C PRO A 394 25.31 9.29 -9.30
N ARG A 395 26.32 10.14 -9.57
CA ARG A 395 27.39 9.88 -10.55
C ARG A 395 28.40 8.85 -10.08
N TRP A 396 28.39 8.47 -8.79
CA TRP A 396 29.14 7.31 -8.33
C TRP A 396 28.57 6.01 -8.90
N ILE A 397 27.26 5.99 -9.20
CA ILE A 397 26.55 4.84 -9.76
C ILE A 397 26.44 5.00 -11.29
N ILE A 398 26.03 6.19 -11.75
CA ILE A 398 25.81 6.49 -13.18
C ILE A 398 26.71 7.67 -13.60
N PRO A 399 27.99 7.44 -13.97
CA PRO A 399 28.91 8.50 -14.36
C PRO A 399 28.43 9.36 -15.55
N GLU A 400 27.60 8.80 -16.41
CA GLU A 400 27.03 9.47 -17.59
C GLU A 400 25.71 10.20 -17.32
N LEU A 401 25.32 10.37 -16.05
CA LEU A 401 24.08 11.06 -15.69
C LEU A 401 24.11 12.51 -16.19
N PRO A 402 23.12 12.93 -17.01
CA PRO A 402 23.03 14.29 -17.50
C PRO A 402 23.06 15.34 -16.38
N ASP A 403 23.72 16.47 -16.65
CA ASP A 403 23.90 17.57 -15.67
C ASP A 403 22.57 18.04 -15.07
N ASP A 404 21.53 18.15 -15.88
CA ASP A 404 20.22 18.61 -15.41
C ASP A 404 19.54 17.63 -14.45
N LEU A 405 19.61 16.31 -14.72
CA LEU A 405 19.07 15.31 -13.81
C LEU A 405 19.88 15.24 -12.51
N TYR A 406 21.21 15.37 -12.61
CA TYR A 406 22.08 15.49 -11.44
C TYR A 406 21.71 16.69 -10.57
N GLU A 407 21.64 17.88 -11.17
CA GLU A 407 21.28 19.12 -10.49
C GLU A 407 19.89 19.05 -9.86
N PHE A 408 18.91 18.47 -10.56
CA PHE A 408 17.57 18.25 -10.02
C PHE A 408 17.63 17.40 -8.75
N ILE A 409 18.30 16.25 -8.78
CA ILE A 409 18.40 15.32 -7.65
C ILE A 409 19.09 16.01 -6.46
N VAL A 410 20.23 16.66 -6.69
CA VAL A 410 21.00 17.31 -5.62
C VAL A 410 20.21 18.44 -4.98
N LYS A 411 19.59 19.31 -5.79
CA LYS A 411 18.81 20.45 -5.28
C LYS A 411 17.52 19.99 -4.59
N ALA A 412 16.78 19.06 -5.18
CA ALA A 412 15.53 18.56 -4.60
C ALA A 412 15.75 17.81 -3.27
N THR A 413 16.87 17.10 -3.12
CA THR A 413 17.17 16.31 -1.90
C THR A 413 17.99 17.05 -0.85
N ALA A 414 18.15 18.38 -0.99
CA ALA A 414 18.79 19.20 0.03
C ALA A 414 18.08 19.05 1.38
N LYS A 415 18.85 18.98 2.48
CA LYS A 415 18.30 18.63 3.79
C LYS A 415 17.40 19.74 4.34
N LEU A 416 17.84 20.99 4.20
CA LEU A 416 17.05 22.16 4.55
C LEU A 416 16.07 22.50 3.41
N PRO A 417 14.76 22.70 3.70
CA PRO A 417 13.78 23.05 2.67
C PRO A 417 14.12 24.32 1.88
N GLU A 418 14.75 25.31 2.52
CA GLU A 418 15.18 26.57 1.89
C GLU A 418 16.29 26.40 0.83
N ASP A 419 17.04 25.30 0.87
CA ASP A 419 18.08 25.00 -0.12
C ASP A 419 17.53 24.24 -1.35
N ARG A 420 16.24 23.88 -1.33
CA ARG A 420 15.56 23.19 -2.44
C ARG A 420 15.02 24.19 -3.47
N PHE A 421 14.32 23.68 -4.47
CA PHE A 421 13.46 24.54 -5.30
C PHE A 421 12.41 25.23 -4.40
N GLU A 422 12.12 26.49 -4.68
CA GLU A 422 11.11 27.29 -3.99
C GLU A 422 9.71 26.69 -4.15
N SER A 423 9.44 26.05 -5.30
CA SER A 423 8.17 25.38 -5.56
C SER A 423 8.30 24.25 -6.59
N CYS A 424 7.31 23.36 -6.63
CA CYS A 424 7.20 22.36 -7.70
C CYS A 424 7.04 22.98 -9.09
N LEU A 425 6.55 24.22 -9.19
CA LEU A 425 6.48 24.93 -10.47
C LEU A 425 7.88 25.31 -10.98
N GLU A 426 8.78 25.76 -10.09
CA GLU A 426 10.18 26.03 -10.43
C GLU A 426 10.88 24.74 -10.88
N ALA A 427 10.66 23.64 -10.14
CA ALA A 427 11.22 22.34 -10.47
C ALA A 427 10.75 21.82 -11.84
N ALA A 428 9.46 22.01 -12.18
CA ALA A 428 8.92 21.67 -13.50
C ALA A 428 9.57 22.50 -14.62
N ALA A 429 9.71 23.81 -14.42
CA ALA A 429 10.31 24.73 -15.40
C ALA A 429 11.80 24.43 -15.63
N PHE A 430 12.52 24.06 -14.57
CA PHE A 430 13.92 23.63 -14.66
C PHE A 430 14.08 22.42 -15.60
N LEU A 431 13.26 21.39 -15.41
CA LEU A 431 13.27 20.18 -16.24
C LEU A 431 12.80 20.41 -17.68
N GLN A 432 11.93 21.40 -17.91
CA GLN A 432 11.50 21.77 -19.26
C GLN A 432 12.61 22.47 -20.05
N THR A 433 13.30 23.43 -19.43
CA THR A 433 14.40 24.17 -20.06
C THR A 433 15.55 23.23 -20.42
N ALA A 434 15.83 22.24 -19.58
CA ALA A 434 16.83 21.21 -19.84
C ALA A 434 16.45 20.25 -20.99
N ALA A 435 15.16 20.07 -21.26
CA ALA A 435 14.68 19.27 -22.39
C ALA A 435 14.73 20.05 -23.73
N GLU A 436 14.72 21.38 -23.69
CA GLU A 436 14.76 22.27 -24.85
C GLU A 436 16.19 22.72 -25.25
N VAL A 437 17.23 22.25 -24.55
CA VAL A 437 18.61 22.51 -24.98
C VAL A 437 18.80 21.92 -26.38
N PRO A 438 19.10 22.74 -27.41
CA PRO A 438 19.43 22.24 -28.73
C PRO A 438 20.56 21.25 -28.57
N VAL A 439 20.59 20.18 -29.38
CA VAL A 439 21.77 19.33 -29.51
C VAL A 439 22.94 20.22 -29.96
N LEU A 440 23.64 20.82 -29.00
CA LEU A 440 24.90 21.50 -29.21
C LEU A 440 25.92 20.39 -29.46
N ASP A 441 26.69 20.57 -30.54
CA ASP A 441 27.54 19.58 -31.18
C ASP A 441 28.17 18.57 -30.21
N ARG A 442 27.98 17.29 -30.52
CA ARG A 442 28.59 16.15 -29.82
C ARG A 442 30.10 16.37 -29.68
N PHE A 443 30.57 16.63 -28.47
CA PHE A 443 31.97 16.37 -28.15
C PHE A 443 32.17 14.84 -28.16
N ALA A 444 33.04 14.35 -29.04
CA ALA A 444 33.49 12.96 -28.99
C ALA A 444 34.51 12.82 -27.85
N MET A 445 34.15 12.09 -26.80
CA MET A 445 35.06 11.82 -25.68
C MET A 445 35.85 10.54 -25.93
N SER A 446 37.15 10.56 -25.67
CA SER A 446 38.03 9.38 -25.72
C SER A 446 38.90 9.35 -24.47
N SER A 447 38.88 8.24 -23.72
CA SER A 447 39.68 8.06 -22.51
C SER A 447 40.91 7.20 -22.77
N LEU A 448 42.08 7.63 -22.28
CA LEU A 448 43.32 6.85 -22.31
C LEU A 448 43.68 6.41 -20.89
N SER A 449 43.63 5.10 -20.62
CA SER A 449 44.08 4.52 -19.36
C SER A 449 45.45 3.87 -19.55
N VAL A 450 46.43 4.25 -18.72
CA VAL A 450 47.80 3.75 -18.80
C VAL A 450 48.16 3.03 -17.50
N THR A 451 48.32 1.72 -17.56
CA THR A 451 48.80 0.90 -16.44
C THR A 451 50.31 0.70 -16.57
N TYR A 452 51.06 1.03 -15.53
CA TYR A 452 52.51 0.90 -15.52
C TYR A 452 53.02 0.49 -14.14
N HIS A 453 54.18 -0.18 -14.11
CA HIS A 453 54.85 -0.50 -12.86
C HIS A 453 55.36 0.78 -12.18
N ALA A 454 55.30 0.89 -10.85
CA ALA A 454 55.63 2.11 -10.10
C ALA A 454 57.01 2.71 -10.45
N SER A 455 58.00 1.86 -10.78
CA SER A 455 59.33 2.29 -11.23
C SER A 455 59.38 3.05 -12.57
N LYS A 456 58.26 3.12 -13.31
CA LYS A 456 58.13 3.85 -14.58
C LYS A 456 57.33 5.15 -14.45
N ARG A 457 56.97 5.56 -13.22
CA ARG A 457 56.14 6.75 -12.95
C ARG A 457 56.66 8.01 -13.62
N GLU A 458 57.93 8.37 -13.42
CA GLU A 458 58.52 9.57 -14.03
C GLU A 458 58.55 9.53 -15.57
N LEU A 459 58.60 8.34 -16.17
CA LEU A 459 58.51 8.21 -17.62
C LEU A 459 57.08 8.46 -18.10
N VAL A 460 56.08 7.86 -17.44
CA VAL A 460 54.68 7.99 -17.84
C VAL A 460 54.15 9.40 -17.59
N GLU A 461 54.47 10.01 -16.44
CA GLU A 461 54.09 11.39 -16.14
C GLU A 461 54.67 12.37 -17.18
N ARG A 462 55.92 12.19 -17.62
CA ARG A 462 56.50 13.01 -18.69
C ARG A 462 55.80 12.83 -20.03
N VAL A 463 55.45 11.60 -20.42
CA VAL A 463 54.75 11.34 -21.70
C VAL A 463 53.33 11.90 -21.68
N LEU A 464 52.61 11.74 -20.56
CA LEU A 464 51.27 12.32 -20.39
C LEU A 464 51.31 13.85 -20.39
N ALA A 465 52.30 14.47 -19.73
CA ALA A 465 52.47 15.92 -19.74
C ALA A 465 52.73 16.46 -21.15
N ASP A 466 53.56 15.80 -21.96
CA ASP A 466 53.80 16.18 -23.35
C ASP A 466 52.55 16.01 -24.24
N ALA A 467 51.78 14.95 -24.03
CA ALA A 467 50.52 14.73 -24.74
C ALA A 467 49.45 15.77 -24.36
N VAL A 468 49.32 16.09 -23.08
CA VAL A 468 48.42 17.14 -22.58
C VAL A 468 48.83 18.49 -23.16
N ALA A 469 50.11 18.87 -23.10
CA ALA A 469 50.59 20.15 -23.63
C ALA A 469 50.35 20.33 -25.14
N LYS A 470 50.34 19.23 -25.93
CA LYS A 470 50.03 19.28 -27.37
C LYS A 470 48.54 19.48 -27.66
N LEU A 471 47.68 19.05 -26.74
CA LEU A 471 46.22 19.13 -26.86
C LEU A 471 45.64 20.37 -26.16
N GLU A 472 46.33 20.88 -25.13
CA GLU A 472 46.01 22.14 -24.46
C GLU A 472 46.12 23.31 -25.44
N GLY A 473 45.02 24.06 -25.59
CA GLY A 473 44.95 25.22 -26.49
C GLY A 473 44.37 24.92 -27.88
N GLN A 474 44.02 23.68 -28.20
CA GLN A 474 43.23 23.37 -29.40
C GLN A 474 41.77 23.79 -29.21
N ALA A 475 41.22 24.56 -30.14
CA ALA A 475 39.84 25.02 -30.06
C ALA A 475 38.88 23.82 -30.08
N GLY A 476 37.98 23.75 -29.09
CA GLY A 476 37.01 22.66 -28.95
C GLY A 476 37.53 21.40 -28.27
N VAL A 477 38.76 21.41 -27.73
CA VAL A 477 39.33 20.28 -26.96
C VAL A 477 39.39 20.65 -25.47
N ALA A 478 38.72 19.86 -24.63
CA ALA A 478 38.80 19.95 -23.18
C ALA A 478 39.49 18.71 -22.61
N LEU A 479 40.47 18.90 -21.71
CA LEU A 479 41.25 17.82 -21.11
C LEU A 479 40.95 17.73 -19.62
N PHE A 480 40.72 16.51 -19.14
CA PHE A 480 40.46 16.21 -17.74
C PHE A 480 41.46 15.15 -17.27
N ALA A 481 42.24 15.44 -16.23
CA ALA A 481 43.20 14.51 -15.66
C ALA A 481 42.78 14.16 -14.22
N ALA A 482 42.59 12.87 -13.95
CA ALA A 482 42.31 12.35 -12.61
C ALA A 482 43.40 11.34 -12.20
N HIS A 483 44.13 11.63 -11.13
CA HIS A 483 45.13 10.71 -10.58
C HIS A 483 44.49 9.84 -9.51
N ARG A 484 44.19 8.57 -9.82
CA ARG A 484 43.86 7.57 -8.79
C ARG A 484 45.16 6.93 -8.30
N GLY A 485 45.64 7.35 -7.13
CA GLY A 485 46.71 6.62 -6.43
C GLY A 485 46.16 5.29 -5.90
N ALA A 486 46.90 4.19 -6.09
CA ALA A 486 46.64 2.99 -5.29
C ALA A 486 46.93 3.33 -3.82
N PRO A 487 46.12 2.87 -2.85
CA PRO A 487 46.41 3.07 -1.44
C PRO A 487 47.78 2.46 -1.12
N ASP A 488 48.64 3.24 -0.45
CA ASP A 488 49.88 2.71 0.12
C ASP A 488 49.50 1.52 1.00
N VAL A 489 49.93 0.33 0.61
CA VAL A 489 49.94 -0.83 1.51
C VAL A 489 51.17 -0.64 2.39
N PRO A 490 51.03 -0.34 3.70
CA PRO A 490 52.19 -0.26 4.57
C PRO A 490 52.83 -1.65 4.65
N GLY A 491 54.10 -1.72 4.26
CA GLY A 491 54.89 -2.94 4.36
C GLY A 491 55.13 -3.38 5.80
N SER A 492 55.30 -4.69 5.93
CA SER A 492 55.81 -5.49 7.06
C SER A 492 56.86 -4.84 7.95
#